data_AF-A0A845LI26-F1
#
_entry.id   AF-A0A845LI26-F1
#
_cell.length_a   1.000
_cell.length_b   1.000
_cell.length_c   1.000
_cell.angle_alpha   90.00
_cell.angle_beta   90.00
_cell.angle_gamma   90.00
#
_symmetry.space_group_name_H-M   'P 1'
#
loop_
_entity.id
_entity.type
_entity.pdbx_description
1 polymer ?
#
loop_
_entity_poly.entity_id
_entity_poly.type
_entity_poly.pdbx_seq_one_letter_code
_entity_poly.pdbx_strand_id
1 'polypeptide(L)' 'MYGRSCEEYCSETLRSDMIVFIRECQSMGYCPSRKEIGAKVGRAPSVVNKHLHRMANDGVLELKGVRRIEFL' A
#
# COMPACT_ATOMS: atom_id res chain seq x y z
N MET A 1 22.43 9.90 -16.30
CA MET A 1 22.05 8.55 -15.84
C MET A 1 21.85 8.63 -14.33
N TYR A 2 20.67 9.08 -13.87
CA TYR A 2 20.37 9.16 -12.44
C TYR A 2 20.09 7.75 -11.93
N GLY A 3 21.04 7.16 -11.20
CA GLY A 3 20.82 5.91 -10.50
C GLY A 3 19.79 6.15 -9.39
N ARG A 4 18.56 5.68 -9.59
CA ARG A 4 17.60 5.57 -8.49
C ARG A 4 18.24 4.67 -7.43
N SER A 5 18.29 5.14 -6.18
CA SER A 5 18.83 4.35 -5.09
C SER A 5 18.05 3.03 -4.97
N CYS A 6 18.72 1.91 -4.65
CA CYS A 6 18.05 0.62 -4.43
C CYS A 6 16.88 0.72 -3.41
N GLU A 7 16.94 1.69 -2.51
CA GLU A 7 15.89 1.99 -1.54
C GLU A 7 14.61 2.58 -2.18
N GLU A 8 14.76 3.41 -3.22
CA GLU A 8 13.61 3.92 -4.01
C GLU A 8 12.96 2.79 -4.79
N TYR A 9 13.76 1.93 -5.43
CA TYR A 9 13.23 0.79 -6.18
C TYR A 9 12.48 -0.19 -5.28
N CYS A 10 13.03 -0.50 -4.10
CA CYS A 10 12.35 -1.33 -3.09
C CYS A 10 11.07 -0.69 -2.53
N SER A 11 11.00 0.64 -2.51
CA SER A 11 9.82 1.38 -2.05
C SER A 11 8.73 1.45 -3.13
N GLU A 12 9.11 1.59 -4.41
CA GLU A 12 8.19 1.59 -5.55
C GLU A 12 7.58 0.20 -5.80
N THR A 13 8.37 -0.87 -5.69
CA THR A 13 7.85 -2.25 -5.79
C THR A 13 6.89 -2.56 -4.65
N LEU A 14 7.27 -2.22 -3.41
CA LEU A 14 6.39 -2.39 -2.24
C LEU A 14 5.07 -1.64 -2.39
N ARG A 15 5.11 -0.39 -2.87
CA ARG A 15 3.89 0.39 -3.15
C ARG A 15 3.01 -0.32 -4.17
N SER A 16 3.60 -0.82 -5.25
CA SER A 16 2.87 -1.49 -6.34
C SER A 16 2.23 -2.79 -5.85
N ASP A 17 2.97 -3.61 -5.10
CA ASP A 17 2.47 -4.86 -4.52
C ASP A 17 1.31 -4.61 -3.55
N MET A 18 1.41 -3.56 -2.73
CA MET A 18 0.31 -3.15 -1.85
C MET A 18 -0.94 -2.78 -2.65
N ILE A 19 -0.80 -1.99 -3.72
CA ILE A 19 -1.93 -1.56 -4.55
C ILE A 19 -2.62 -2.77 -5.20
N VAL A 20 -1.84 -3.67 -5.80
CA VAL A 20 -2.36 -4.88 -6.45
C VAL A 20 -3.16 -5.71 -5.44
N PHE A 21 -2.58 -5.99 -4.26
CA PHE A 21 -3.25 -6.79 -3.26
C PHE A 21 -4.54 -6.14 -2.72
N ILE A 22 -4.53 -4.83 -2.46
CA ILE A 22 -5.73 -4.14 -1.97
C ILE A 22 -6.85 -4.22 -3.03
N ARG A 23 -6.50 -4.04 -4.32
CA ARG A 23 -7.47 -4.17 -5.42
C ARG A 23 -8.02 -5.59 -5.55
N GLU A 24 -7.19 -6.62 -5.41
CA GLU A 24 -7.63 -8.02 -5.39
C GLU A 24 -8.66 -8.25 -4.28
N CYS A 25 -8.36 -7.83 -3.05
CA CYS A 25 -9.30 -7.94 -1.92
C CYS A 25 -10.62 -7.20 -2.19
N GLN A 26 -10.56 -5.99 -2.75
CA GLN A 26 -11.74 -5.21 -3.09
C GLN A 26 -12.58 -5.85 -4.19
N SER A 27 -11.95 -6.46 -5.18
CA SER A 27 -12.63 -7.26 -6.21
C SER A 27 -13.34 -8.47 -5.61
N MET A 28 -12.92 -8.96 -4.44
CA MET A 28 -13.59 -10.01 -3.67
C MET A 28 -14.67 -9.47 -2.70
N GLY A 29 -14.96 -8.17 -2.70
CA GLY A 29 -15.93 -7.53 -1.78
C GLY A 29 -15.36 -7.16 -0.40
N TYR A 30 -14.04 -7.29 -0.25
CA TYR A 30 -13.17 -7.04 0.89
C TYR A 30 -12.50 -5.68 1.06
N CYS A 31 -12.26 -5.17 2.28
CA CYS A 31 -11.14 -4.25 2.52
C CYS A 31 -10.12 -4.92 3.44
N PRO A 32 -8.89 -5.18 2.98
CA PRO A 32 -7.90 -5.88 3.80
C PRO A 32 -7.39 -4.99 4.92
N SER A 33 -7.09 -5.60 6.07
CA SER A 33 -6.42 -4.92 7.17
C SER A 33 -4.94 -4.67 6.86
N ARG A 34 -4.34 -3.70 7.56
CA ARG A 34 -2.89 -3.43 7.48
C ARG A 34 -2.04 -4.66 7.80
N LYS A 35 -2.55 -5.57 8.64
CA LYS A 35 -1.89 -6.83 8.97
C LYS A 35 -1.89 -7.80 7.79
N GLU A 36 -3.01 -7.93 7.10
CA GLU A 36 -3.13 -8.77 5.89
C GLU A 36 -2.26 -8.24 4.76
N ILE A 37 -2.29 -6.92 4.53
CA ILE A 37 -1.41 -6.28 3.55
C ILE A 37 0.06 -6.55 3.90
N GLY A 38 0.44 -6.36 5.16
CA GLY A 38 1.80 -6.62 5.65
C GLY A 38 2.23 -8.08 5.48
N ALA A 39 1.34 -9.03 5.77
CA ALA A 39 1.60 -10.45 5.57
C ALA A 39 1.82 -10.79 4.09
N LYS A 40 1.06 -10.17 3.18
CA LYS A 40 1.22 -10.38 1.74
C LYS A 40 2.53 -9.82 1.20
N VAL A 41 2.91 -8.61 1.62
CA VAL A 41 4.10 -7.90 1.10
C VAL A 41 5.36 -8.12 1.93
N GLY A 42 5.32 -9.00 2.93
CA GLY A 42 6.46 -9.33 3.79
C GLY A 42 6.94 -8.17 4.67
N ARG A 43 6.04 -7.29 5.10
CA ARG A 43 6.38 -6.08 5.89
C ARG A 43 5.53 -5.96 7.16
N ALA A 44 6.10 -5.27 8.15
CA ALA A 44 5.39 -4.95 9.38
C ALA A 44 4.20 -4.00 9.12
N PRO A 45 3.10 -4.11 9.89
CA PRO A 45 1.94 -3.23 9.74
C PRO A 45 2.25 -1.73 9.86
N SER A 46 3.29 -1.36 10.62
CA SER A 46 3.77 0.02 10.75
C SER A 46 4.34 0.59 9.44
N VAL A 47 5.08 -0.24 8.68
CA VAL A 47 5.62 0.12 7.37
C VAL A 47 4.47 0.27 6.36
N VAL A 48 3.54 -0.69 6.35
CA VAL A 48 2.31 -0.62 5.54
C VAL A 48 1.55 0.68 5.83
N ASN A 49 1.37 1.03 7.09
CA ASN A 49 0.68 2.26 7.46
C ASN A 49 1.39 3.51 6.91
N LYS A 50 2.73 3.57 7.01
CA LYS A 50 3.53 4.67 6.46
C LYS A 50 3.35 4.79 4.95
N HIS A 51 3.35 3.68 4.21
CA HIS A 51 3.15 3.68 2.77
C HIS A 51 1.71 4.05 2.38
N LEU A 52 0.69 3.61 3.12
CA LEU A 52 -0.69 4.02 2.91
C LEU A 52 -0.88 5.53 3.09
N HIS A 53 -0.31 6.11 4.15
CA HIS A 53 -0.36 7.56 4.34
C HIS A 53 0.38 8.33 3.25
N ARG A 54 1.53 7.82 2.78
CA ARG A 54 2.24 8.41 1.64
C ARG A 54 1.39 8.35 0.37
N MET A 55 0.78 7.21 0.05
CA MET A 55 -0.12 7.08 -1.09
C MET A 55 -1.33 8.01 -1.00
N ALA A 56 -1.85 8.24 0.21
CA ALA A 56 -2.92 9.20 0.43
C ALA A 56 -2.47 10.64 0.19
N ASN A 57 -1.29 11.01 0.69
CA ASN A 57 -0.70 12.33 0.47
C ASN A 57 -0.36 12.58 -1.01
N ASP A 58 0.02 11.53 -1.74
CA ASP A 58 0.30 11.58 -3.18
C ASP A 58 -0.99 11.58 -4.03
N GLY A 59 -2.17 11.53 -3.41
CA GLY A 59 -3.46 11.53 -4.13
C GLY A 59 -3.78 10.24 -4.89
N VAL A 60 -3.20 9.11 -4.49
CA VAL A 60 -3.46 7.80 -5.12
C VAL A 60 -4.62 7.04 -4.48
N LEU A 61 -4.90 7.31 -3.19
CA LEU A 61 -6.00 6.70 -2.46
C LEU A 61 -6.49 7.62 -1.34
N GLU A 62 -7.66 7.32 -0.79
CA GLU A 62 -8.19 7.90 0.44
C GLU A 62 -8.26 6.84 1.54
N LEU A 63 -7.92 7.23 2.77
CA LEU A 63 -8.09 6.41 3.96
C LEU A 63 -9.35 6.86 4.70
N LYS A 64 -10.43 6.07 4.62
CA LYS A 64 -11.71 6.35 5.28
C LYS A 64 -11.81 5.55 6.58
N GLY A 65 -11.65 6.25 7.71
CA GLY A 65 -11.67 5.63 9.03
C GLY A 65 -10.56 4.60 9.22
N VAL A 66 -10.82 3.57 10.03
CA VAL A 66 -9.76 2.63 10.46
C VAL A 66 -9.41 1.59 9.39
N ARG A 67 -10.33 1.19 8.50
CA ARG A 67 -10.12 0.03 7.60
C ARG A 67 -10.41 0.28 6.12
N ARG A 68 -11.10 1.36 5.78
CA ARG A 68 -11.54 1.57 4.40
C ARG A 68 -10.47 2.32 3.63
N ILE A 69 -10.07 1.74 2.50
CA ILE A 69 -9.09 2.29 1.57
C ILE A 69 -9.86 2.46 0.25
N GLU A 70 -9.82 3.63 -0.37
CA GLU A 70 -10.49 3.87 -1.66
C GLU A 70 -9.49 4.44 -2.64
N PHE A 71 -9.33 3.82 -3.81
CA PHE A 71 -8.42 4.37 -4.83
C PHE A 71 -9.10 5.53 -5.58
N LEU A 72 -8.32 6.56 -5.90
CA LEU A 72 -8.73 7.73 -6.69
C LEU A 72 -8.52 7.51 -8.19
#